data_AF-V4A2E0-F1
#
_entry.id   AF-V4A2E0-F1
#
_cell.length_a   1.000
_cell.length_b   1.000
_cell.length_c   1.000
_cell.angle_alpha   90.00
_cell.angle_beta   90.00
_cell.angle_gamma   90.00
#
_symmetry.space_group_name_H-M   'P 1'
#
loop_
_entity.id
_entity.type
_entity.pdbx_description
1 polymer ?
#
loop_
_entity_poly.entity_id
_entity_poly.type
_entity_poly.pdbx_seq_one_letter_code
_entity_poly.pdbx_strand_id
1 'polypeptide(L)'
;MNFQSYLRVFNGLKRAANKVKVPEKVKGGRVEKIGNYFYNIYGDYKAAFLDTLQDIKDKPLKASFYFSLLGTGAVFYKLNPTEASFKELIIENANDLALVGEPIRSKTSDKFMENVIHKFNDGYLRYQNVGLFSIIYKTEYNKGLKLFNAQCKYAKPHWTEFHKSILDVGVLGRWIYIDKAMENYDINEDEWR
;
A
#
# COMPACT_ATOMS: atom_id res chain seq x y z
N MET A 1 -32.74 5.39 -18.61
CA MET A 1 -33.05 6.77 -18.17
C MET A 1 -32.20 7.74 -18.97
N ASN A 2 -32.81 8.79 -19.54
CA ASN A 2 -32.26 9.57 -20.66
C ASN A 2 -31.48 10.80 -20.17
N PHE A 3 -30.26 11.07 -20.67
CA PHE A 3 -29.40 12.21 -20.26
C PHE A 3 -30.09 13.59 -20.33
N GLN A 4 -31.03 13.72 -21.26
CA GLN A 4 -31.93 14.87 -21.43
C GLN A 4 -32.76 15.20 -20.17
N SER A 5 -33.12 14.20 -19.35
CA SER A 5 -33.87 14.44 -18.11
C SER A 5 -33.01 15.08 -17.03
N TYR A 6 -31.72 14.73 -16.95
CA TYR A 6 -30.77 15.32 -16.01
C TYR A 6 -30.53 16.81 -16.29
N LEU A 7 -30.36 17.19 -17.56
CA LEU A 7 -30.23 18.60 -17.96
C LEU A 7 -31.48 19.43 -17.61
N ARG A 8 -32.67 18.83 -17.68
CA ARG A 8 -33.93 19.49 -17.31
C ARG A 8 -34.04 19.74 -15.80
N VAL A 9 -33.71 18.75 -14.98
CA VAL A 9 -33.68 18.89 -13.51
C VAL A 9 -32.59 19.88 -13.08
N PHE A 10 -31.44 19.87 -13.75
CA PHE A 10 -30.35 20.81 -13.52
C PHE A 10 -30.77 22.26 -13.80
N ASN A 11 -31.46 22.52 -14.92
CA ASN A 11 -32.01 23.84 -15.23
C ASN A 11 -33.08 24.30 -14.22
N GLY A 12 -33.85 23.37 -13.67
CA GLY A 12 -34.81 23.64 -12.59
C GLY A 12 -34.13 24.05 -11.28
N LEU A 13 -33.10 23.32 -10.86
CA LEU A 13 -32.32 23.64 -9.65
C LEU A 13 -31.53 24.95 -9.81
N LYS A 14 -30.98 25.23 -11.00
CA LYS A 14 -30.29 26.49 -11.31
C LYS A 14 -31.24 27.69 -11.21
N ARG A 15 -32.50 27.53 -11.65
CA ARG A 15 -33.56 28.55 -11.50
C ARG A 15 -34.01 28.74 -10.05
N ALA A 16 -34.03 27.67 -9.25
CA ALA A 16 -34.40 27.74 -7.83
C ALA A 16 -33.30 28.38 -6.97
N ALA A 17 -32.02 28.05 -7.21
CA ALA A 17 -30.88 28.67 -6.54
C ALA A 17 -30.77 30.17 -6.86
N ASN A 18 -31.07 30.57 -8.11
CA ASN A 18 -31.10 31.99 -8.50
C ASN A 18 -32.24 32.81 -7.85
N LYS A 19 -33.23 32.15 -7.23
CA LYS A 19 -34.32 32.83 -6.51
C LYS A 19 -34.00 33.11 -5.04
N VAL A 20 -32.90 32.59 -4.50
CA VAL A 20 -32.48 32.87 -3.12
C VAL A 20 -31.82 34.25 -3.08
N LYS A 21 -32.63 35.29 -2.88
CA LYS A 21 -32.14 36.66 -2.68
C LYS A 21 -31.55 36.79 -1.27
N VAL A 22 -30.25 37.01 -1.18
CA VAL A 22 -29.54 37.29 0.07
C VAL A 22 -30.04 38.62 0.67
N PRO A 23 -30.35 38.69 1.98
CA PRO A 23 -30.85 39.92 2.62
C PRO A 23 -29.87 41.09 2.44
N GLU A 24 -30.40 42.27 2.11
CA GLU A 24 -29.60 43.42 1.65
C GLU A 24 -28.58 43.94 2.67
N LYS A 25 -28.77 43.65 3.96
CA LYS A 25 -27.84 44.03 5.04
C LYS A 25 -26.50 43.30 5.02
N VAL A 26 -26.37 42.21 4.26
CA VAL A 26 -25.14 41.38 4.19
C VAL A 26 -24.46 41.49 2.81
N LYS A 27 -25.07 42.25 1.88
CA LYS A 27 -24.54 42.49 0.53
C LYS A 27 -23.21 43.28 0.61
N GLY A 28 -22.16 42.77 -0.04
CA GLY A 28 -20.81 43.31 -0.10
C GLY A 28 -19.86 42.86 1.02
N GLY A 29 -20.36 42.13 2.03
CA GLY A 29 -19.58 41.74 3.21
C GLY A 29 -18.67 40.52 3.00
N ARG A 30 -17.74 40.30 3.96
CA ARG A 30 -16.86 39.10 3.97
C ARG A 30 -17.63 37.78 3.92
N VAL A 31 -18.82 37.72 4.53
CA VAL A 31 -19.68 36.53 4.56
C VAL A 31 -20.24 36.17 3.18
N GLU A 32 -20.67 37.17 2.40
CA GLU A 32 -21.14 36.94 1.02
C GLU A 32 -20.00 36.47 0.11
N LYS A 33 -18.79 37.04 0.27
CA LYS A 33 -17.60 36.60 -0.49
C LYS A 33 -17.26 35.13 -0.22
N ILE A 34 -17.34 34.69 1.04
CA ILE A 34 -17.13 33.29 1.42
C ILE A 34 -18.23 32.40 0.85
N GLY A 35 -19.50 32.82 0.93
CA GLY A 35 -20.63 32.10 0.35
C GLY A 35 -20.49 31.92 -1.17
N ASN A 36 -20.15 33.00 -1.89
CA ASN A 36 -19.91 32.96 -3.33
C ASN A 36 -18.68 32.11 -3.68
N TYR A 37 -17.63 32.12 -2.86
CA TYR A 37 -16.46 31.26 -3.02
C TYR A 37 -16.84 29.77 -2.94
N PHE A 38 -17.56 29.35 -1.90
CA PHE A 38 -18.03 27.97 -1.77
C PHE A 38 -19.03 27.58 -2.86
N TYR A 39 -19.89 28.52 -3.28
CA TYR A 39 -20.83 28.29 -4.39
C TYR A 39 -20.10 28.04 -5.71
N ASN A 40 -19.06 28.83 -6.01
CA ASN A 40 -18.24 28.65 -7.19
C ASN A 40 -17.46 27.34 -7.14
N ILE A 41 -16.83 27.03 -6.01
CA ILE A 41 -16.16 25.73 -5.79
C ILE A 41 -17.13 24.57 -6.06
N TYR A 42 -18.33 24.62 -5.48
CA TYR A 42 -19.34 23.60 -5.71
C TYR A 42 -19.72 23.49 -7.20
N GLY A 43 -19.87 24.63 -7.87
CA GLY A 43 -20.12 24.69 -9.31
C GLY A 43 -19.01 24.01 -10.12
N ASP A 44 -17.75 24.31 -9.80
CA ASP A 44 -16.58 23.79 -10.49
C ASP A 44 -16.42 22.27 -10.32
N TYR A 45 -16.52 21.76 -9.09
CA TYR A 45 -16.46 20.31 -8.83
C TYR A 45 -17.64 19.56 -9.47
N LYS A 46 -18.83 20.16 -9.49
CA LYS A 46 -20.00 19.57 -10.14
C LYS A 46 -19.82 19.51 -11.66
N ALA A 47 -19.32 20.58 -12.27
CA ALA A 47 -19.01 20.61 -13.70
C ALA A 47 -17.95 19.54 -14.03
N ALA A 48 -16.84 19.52 -13.29
CA ALA A 48 -15.79 18.52 -13.46
C ALA A 48 -16.30 17.07 -13.35
N PHE A 49 -17.22 16.81 -12.40
CA PHE A 49 -17.84 15.48 -12.25
C PHE A 49 -18.71 15.11 -13.45
N LEU A 50 -19.56 16.04 -13.94
CA LEU A 50 -20.40 15.79 -15.11
C LEU A 50 -19.55 15.57 -16.38
N ASP A 51 -18.49 16.35 -16.55
CA ASP A 51 -17.55 16.20 -17.66
C ASP A 51 -16.83 14.85 -17.57
N THR A 52 -16.43 14.41 -16.38
CA THR A 52 -15.85 13.08 -16.16
C THR A 52 -16.82 11.96 -16.54
N LEU A 53 -18.11 12.08 -16.19
CA LEU A 53 -19.13 11.10 -16.58
C LEU A 53 -19.33 11.06 -18.10
N GLN A 54 -19.29 12.22 -18.74
CA GLN A 54 -19.37 12.32 -20.19
C GLN A 54 -18.14 11.68 -20.84
N ASP A 55 -16.93 11.93 -20.33
CA ASP A 55 -15.69 11.31 -20.77
C ASP A 55 -15.69 9.77 -20.62
N ILE A 56 -16.24 9.25 -19.52
CA ILE A 56 -16.40 7.80 -19.31
C ILE A 56 -17.30 7.20 -20.39
N LYS A 57 -18.38 7.90 -20.75
CA LYS A 57 -19.32 7.46 -21.78
C LYS A 57 -18.72 7.54 -23.18
N ASP A 58 -17.96 8.58 -23.47
CA ASP A 58 -17.35 8.81 -24.77
C ASP A 58 -16.14 7.91 -25.02
N LYS A 59 -15.39 7.54 -23.97
CA LYS A 59 -14.17 6.72 -24.04
C LYS A 59 -14.18 5.59 -22.99
N PRO A 60 -15.07 4.59 -23.13
CA PRO A 60 -15.25 3.54 -22.13
C PRO A 60 -13.98 2.70 -21.91
N LEU A 61 -13.21 2.41 -22.97
CA LEU A 61 -11.95 1.65 -22.85
C LEU A 61 -10.92 2.38 -21.98
N LYS A 62 -10.77 3.70 -22.18
CA LYS A 62 -9.85 4.52 -21.38
C LYS A 62 -10.29 4.57 -19.92
N ALA A 63 -11.59 4.72 -19.68
CA ALA A 63 -12.16 4.70 -18.34
C ALA A 63 -11.93 3.34 -17.66
N SER A 64 -12.20 2.22 -18.33
CA SER A 64 -11.97 0.88 -17.82
C SER A 64 -10.51 0.66 -17.41
N PHE A 65 -9.54 1.14 -18.20
CA PHE A 65 -8.13 1.08 -17.83
C PHE A 65 -7.85 1.82 -16.51
N TYR A 66 -8.31 3.07 -16.36
CA TYR A 66 -8.09 3.82 -15.11
C TYR A 66 -8.79 3.19 -13.91
N PHE A 67 -10.03 2.70 -14.08
CA PHE A 67 -10.75 1.99 -13.02
C PHE A 67 -10.04 0.68 -12.64
N SER A 68 -9.50 -0.06 -13.61
CA SER A 68 -8.71 -1.27 -13.31
C SER A 68 -7.44 -0.92 -12.54
N LEU A 69 -6.71 0.12 -12.93
CA LEU A 69 -5.49 0.54 -12.24
C LEU A 69 -5.77 0.95 -10.79
N LEU A 70 -6.82 1.75 -10.58
CA LEU A 70 -7.24 2.18 -9.25
C LEU A 70 -7.73 0.98 -8.42
N GLY A 71 -8.53 0.10 -9.03
CA GLY A 71 -9.03 -1.13 -8.41
C GLY A 71 -7.90 -2.06 -7.96
N THR A 72 -6.94 -2.33 -8.85
CA THR A 72 -5.75 -3.14 -8.52
C THR A 72 -4.93 -2.50 -7.40
N GLY A 73 -4.70 -1.17 -7.46
CA GLY A 73 -4.01 -0.46 -6.39
C GLY A 73 -4.72 -0.57 -5.04
N ALA A 74 -6.06 -0.45 -5.02
CA ALA A 74 -6.87 -0.62 -3.82
C ALA A 74 -6.81 -2.06 -3.28
N VAL A 75 -6.83 -3.06 -4.17
CA VAL A 75 -6.66 -4.48 -3.80
C VAL A 75 -5.27 -4.71 -3.19
N PHE A 76 -4.22 -4.18 -3.80
CA PHE A 76 -2.85 -4.31 -3.29
C PHE A 76 -2.70 -3.65 -1.92
N TYR A 77 -3.26 -2.46 -1.74
CA TYR A 77 -3.26 -1.77 -0.45
C TYR A 77 -4.01 -2.58 0.63
N LYS A 78 -5.16 -3.15 0.29
CA LYS A 78 -5.98 -3.93 1.25
C LYS A 78 -5.34 -5.27 1.60
N LEU A 79 -4.73 -5.93 0.62
CA LEU A 79 -4.08 -7.23 0.80
C LEU A 79 -2.61 -7.10 1.21
N ASN A 80 -2.14 -5.91 1.59
CA ASN A 80 -0.74 -5.74 1.94
C ASN A 80 -0.42 -6.47 3.27
N PRO A 81 0.53 -7.44 3.29
CA PRO A 81 0.84 -8.19 4.51
C PRO A 81 1.42 -7.30 5.60
N THR A 82 1.17 -7.69 6.85
CA THR A 82 1.56 -6.96 8.07
C THR A 82 2.81 -7.57 8.72
N GLU A 83 3.43 -6.84 9.65
CA GLU A 83 4.53 -7.39 10.45
C GLU A 83 4.13 -8.68 11.18
N ALA A 84 2.90 -8.77 11.69
CA ALA A 84 2.39 -9.95 12.37
C ALA A 84 2.36 -11.17 11.43
N SER A 85 1.86 -10.99 10.20
CA SER A 85 1.83 -12.09 9.21
C SER A 85 3.22 -12.64 8.88
N PHE A 86 4.26 -11.78 8.90
CA PHE A 86 5.63 -12.24 8.68
C PHE A 86 6.16 -13.05 9.87
N LYS A 87 5.82 -12.65 11.09
CA LYS A 87 6.21 -13.38 12.31
C LYS A 87 5.55 -14.76 12.37
N GLU A 88 4.26 -14.82 12.05
CA GLU A 88 3.52 -16.08 11.94
C GLU A 88 4.17 -17.00 10.91
N LEU A 89 4.47 -16.47 9.72
CA LEU A 89 5.12 -17.23 8.65
C LEU A 89 6.49 -17.78 9.03
N ILE A 90 7.32 -17.01 9.76
CA ILE A 90 8.61 -17.51 10.27
C ILE A 90 8.39 -18.72 11.19
N ILE A 91 7.42 -18.64 12.09
CA ILE A 91 7.14 -19.70 13.07
C ILE A 91 6.57 -20.94 12.37
N GLU A 92 5.63 -20.76 11.44
CA GLU A 92 5.06 -21.85 10.63
C GLU A 92 6.15 -22.57 9.84
N ASN A 93 6.96 -21.83 9.08
CA ASN A 93 8.05 -22.41 8.30
C ASN A 93 9.11 -23.09 9.18
N ALA A 94 9.39 -22.56 10.37
CA ALA A 94 10.30 -23.20 11.31
C ALA A 94 9.74 -24.53 11.83
N ASN A 95 8.42 -24.61 12.06
CA ASN A 95 7.76 -25.85 12.46
C ASN A 95 7.79 -26.88 11.32
N ASP A 96 7.46 -26.48 10.10
CA ASP A 96 7.50 -27.35 8.93
C ASP A 96 8.90 -27.94 8.73
N LEU A 97 9.92 -27.10 8.81
CA LEU A 97 11.31 -27.52 8.72
C LEU A 97 11.69 -28.51 9.85
N ALA A 98 11.22 -28.27 11.08
CA ALA A 98 11.47 -29.14 12.23
C ALA A 98 10.85 -30.54 12.10
N LEU A 99 9.76 -30.68 11.31
CA LEU A 99 9.14 -31.97 11.02
C LEU A 99 9.95 -32.82 10.03
N VAL A 100 10.81 -32.19 9.22
CA VAL A 100 11.64 -32.85 8.22
C VAL A 100 12.97 -33.27 8.85
N GLY A 101 13.35 -34.55 8.75
CA GLY A 101 14.63 -35.04 9.26
C GLY A 101 15.82 -34.43 8.53
N GLU A 102 16.93 -34.21 9.24
CA GLU A 102 18.15 -33.61 8.67
C GLU A 102 18.66 -34.27 7.37
N PRO A 103 18.60 -35.61 7.17
CA PRO A 103 19.14 -36.23 5.95
C PRO A 103 18.40 -35.80 4.67
N ILE A 104 17.08 -35.63 4.76
CA ILE A 104 16.20 -35.32 3.61
C ILE A 104 15.89 -33.83 3.48
N ARG A 105 16.33 -33.01 4.45
CA ARG A 105 16.06 -31.56 4.47
C ARG A 105 16.97 -30.80 3.50
N SER A 106 16.40 -29.81 2.81
CA SER A 106 17.16 -28.86 2.00
C SER A 106 18.09 -28.01 2.87
N LYS A 107 19.41 -28.13 2.65
CA LYS A 107 20.42 -27.30 3.34
C LYS A 107 20.30 -25.81 3.02
N THR A 108 19.78 -25.46 1.84
CA THR A 108 19.63 -24.07 1.42
C THR A 108 18.48 -23.40 2.16
N SER A 109 17.34 -24.07 2.27
CA SER A 109 16.17 -23.63 3.03
C SER A 109 16.48 -23.57 4.53
N ASP A 110 17.15 -24.60 5.05
CA ASP A 110 17.55 -24.69 6.46
C ASP A 110 18.45 -23.52 6.87
N LYS A 111 19.54 -23.29 6.12
CA LYS A 111 20.44 -22.16 6.34
C LYS A 111 19.75 -20.81 6.16
N PHE A 112 18.82 -20.69 5.21
CA PHE A 112 18.08 -19.45 5.02
C PHE A 112 17.20 -19.15 6.24
N MET A 113 16.42 -20.13 6.69
CA MET A 113 15.55 -20.00 7.85
C MET A 113 16.32 -19.76 9.15
N GLU A 114 17.43 -20.48 9.38
CA GLU A 114 18.33 -20.24 10.50
C GLU A 114 18.77 -18.76 10.55
N ASN A 115 19.22 -18.23 9.41
CA ASN A 115 19.64 -16.82 9.30
C ASN A 115 18.49 -15.83 9.53
N VAL A 116 17.27 -16.15 9.12
CA VAL A 116 16.08 -15.32 9.34
C VAL A 116 15.71 -15.31 10.82
N ILE A 117 15.65 -16.49 11.44
CA ILE A 117 15.28 -16.69 12.85
C ILE A 117 16.30 -15.99 13.76
N HIS A 118 17.61 -16.11 13.50
CA HIS A 118 18.63 -15.40 14.27
C HIS A 118 18.41 -13.89 14.24
N LYS A 119 18.26 -13.29 13.05
CA LYS A 119 18.02 -11.84 12.91
C LYS A 119 16.70 -11.40 13.53
N PHE A 120 15.70 -12.27 13.48
CA PHE A 120 14.41 -12.02 14.11
C PHE A 120 14.55 -11.95 15.62
N ASN A 121 15.20 -12.95 16.23
CA ASN A 121 15.45 -13.04 17.67
C ASN A 121 16.34 -11.89 18.18
N ASP A 122 17.36 -11.51 17.40
CA ASP A 122 18.25 -10.38 17.72
C ASP A 122 17.56 -9.01 17.58
N GLY A 123 16.35 -8.98 17.02
CA GLY A 123 15.59 -7.76 16.79
C GLY A 123 16.23 -6.87 15.72
N TYR A 124 16.87 -7.47 14.71
CA TYR A 124 17.50 -6.77 13.59
C TYR A 124 16.55 -6.53 12.41
N LEU A 125 15.43 -7.25 12.35
CA LEU A 125 14.44 -7.08 11.29
C LEU A 125 13.52 -5.90 11.54
N ARG A 126 13.18 -5.17 10.48
CA ARG A 126 12.26 -4.04 10.50
C ARG A 126 11.23 -4.18 9.41
N TYR A 127 10.00 -3.84 9.76
CA TYR A 127 8.87 -3.78 8.84
C TYR A 127 8.64 -2.34 8.37
N GLN A 128 8.39 -2.18 7.08
CA GLN A 128 7.93 -0.93 6.49
C GLN A 128 6.81 -1.20 5.49
N ASN A 129 5.65 -0.58 5.73
CA ASN A 129 4.55 -0.52 4.76
C ASN A 129 4.81 0.64 3.78
N VAL A 130 4.81 0.36 2.48
CA VAL A 130 5.04 1.33 1.39
C VAL A 130 3.74 1.62 0.61
N GLY A 131 2.59 1.20 1.14
CA GLY A 131 1.27 1.35 0.54
C GLY A 131 0.85 0.10 -0.22
N LEU A 132 1.36 -0.07 -1.44
CA LEU A 132 0.98 -1.19 -2.32
C LEU A 132 1.69 -2.51 -1.98
N PHE A 133 2.80 -2.43 -1.26
CA PHE A 133 3.59 -3.57 -0.82
C PHE A 133 4.26 -3.25 0.52
N SER A 134 4.74 -4.29 1.17
CA SER A 134 5.47 -4.22 2.43
C SER A 134 6.88 -4.72 2.23
N ILE A 135 7.83 -4.20 3.00
CA ILE A 135 9.22 -4.64 2.97
C ILE A 135 9.64 -5.03 4.38
N ILE A 136 10.33 -6.17 4.48
CA ILE A 136 11.16 -6.51 5.63
C ILE A 136 12.61 -6.24 5.25
N TYR A 137 13.31 -5.45 6.04
CA TYR A 137 14.72 -5.17 5.84
C TYR A 137 15.50 -5.38 7.13
N LYS A 138 16.78 -5.70 6.97
CA LYS A 138 17.73 -5.90 8.06
C LYS A 138 18.35 -4.57 8.48
N THR A 139 18.59 -4.44 9.77
CA THR A 139 19.33 -3.34 10.39
C THR A 139 20.54 -3.91 11.13
N GLU A 140 21.60 -3.12 11.25
CA GLU A 140 22.83 -3.54 11.96
C GLU A 140 22.65 -3.58 13.48
N TYR A 141 21.65 -2.87 14.01
CA TYR A 141 21.44 -2.71 15.43
C TYR A 141 19.98 -2.94 15.82
N ASN A 142 19.79 -3.51 17.01
CA ASN A 142 18.48 -3.61 17.63
C ASN A 142 17.93 -2.20 17.94
N LYS A 143 16.62 -2.00 17.79
CA LYS A 143 15.91 -0.73 18.03
C LYS A 143 16.11 -0.22 19.46
N GLY A 144 16.29 -1.12 20.43
CA GLY A 144 16.54 -0.77 21.83
C GLY A 144 17.98 -0.34 22.14
N LEU A 145 18.92 -0.54 21.20
CA LEU A 145 20.35 -0.29 21.43
C LEU A 145 20.67 1.21 21.38
N LYS A 146 21.23 1.74 22.47
CA LYS A 146 21.55 3.18 22.62
C LYS A 146 23.06 3.49 22.52
N LEU A 147 23.84 2.62 21.86
CA LEU A 147 25.24 2.90 21.58
C LEU A 147 25.37 4.09 20.63
N PHE A 148 26.44 4.88 20.78
CA PHE A 148 26.72 6.04 19.92
C PHE A 148 26.70 5.67 18.43
N ASN A 149 27.34 4.55 18.05
CA ASN A 149 27.37 4.07 16.66
C ASN A 149 25.97 3.79 16.10
N ALA A 150 25.06 3.25 16.92
CA ALA A 150 23.68 2.98 16.52
C ALA A 150 22.85 4.27 16.37
N GLN A 151 23.18 5.33 17.12
CA GLN A 151 22.49 6.62 17.08
C GLN A 151 23.06 7.57 16.02
N CYS A 152 24.32 7.40 15.63
CA CYS A 152 25.02 8.27 14.71
C CYS A 152 24.36 8.26 13.32
N LYS A 153 23.94 9.45 12.84
CA LYS A 153 23.32 9.61 11.51
C LYS A 153 24.27 9.24 10.37
N TYR A 154 25.55 9.50 10.53
CA TYR A 154 26.58 9.27 9.51
C TYR A 154 27.03 7.79 9.43
N ALA A 155 26.74 7.00 10.47
CA ALA A 155 27.00 5.57 10.48
C ALA A 155 25.89 4.75 9.80
N LYS A 156 24.76 5.38 9.42
CA LYS A 156 23.66 4.67 8.77
C LYS A 156 24.01 4.34 7.31
N PRO A 157 23.52 3.20 6.80
CA PRO A 157 23.77 2.80 5.42
C PRO A 157 23.26 3.88 4.45
N HIS A 158 24.03 4.09 3.38
CA HIS A 158 23.63 5.02 2.34
C HIS A 158 22.39 4.50 1.60
N TRP A 159 21.56 5.41 1.07
CA TRP A 159 20.33 5.03 0.36
C TRP A 159 20.60 4.10 -0.84
N THR A 160 21.75 4.27 -1.50
CA THR A 160 22.16 3.41 -2.61
C THR A 160 22.40 1.96 -2.18
N GLU A 161 22.74 1.71 -0.93
CA GLU A 161 23.05 0.38 -0.40
C GLU A 161 21.86 -0.29 0.26
N PHE A 162 20.78 0.46 0.49
CA PHE A 162 19.57 -0.03 1.18
C PHE A 162 18.97 -1.29 0.52
N HIS A 163 19.07 -1.42 -0.80
CA HIS A 163 18.59 -2.59 -1.53
C HIS A 163 19.24 -3.91 -1.05
N LYS A 164 20.51 -3.87 -0.60
CA LYS A 164 21.24 -5.03 -0.05
C LYS A 164 20.73 -5.45 1.33
N SER A 165 20.00 -4.58 1.99
CA SER A 165 19.42 -4.81 3.31
C SER A 165 17.99 -5.36 3.25
N ILE A 166 17.36 -5.39 2.07
CA ILE A 166 16.06 -6.02 1.90
C ILE A 166 16.20 -7.52 2.15
N LEU A 167 15.38 -8.03 3.08
CA LEU A 167 15.27 -9.45 3.36
C LEU A 167 14.10 -10.05 2.59
N ASP A 168 12.93 -9.40 2.67
CA ASP A 168 11.72 -9.89 2.02
C ASP A 168 10.82 -8.75 1.54
N VAL A 169 9.98 -9.03 0.55
CA VAL A 169 8.98 -8.15 -0.03
C VAL A 169 7.63 -8.85 0.02
N GLY A 170 6.69 -8.19 0.68
CA GLY A 170 5.33 -8.66 0.89
C GLY A 170 4.36 -8.02 -0.10
N VAL A 171 3.62 -8.84 -0.84
CA VAL A 171 2.63 -8.41 -1.84
C VAL A 171 1.45 -9.37 -1.80
N LEU A 172 0.22 -8.85 -1.92
CA LEU A 172 -1.01 -9.68 -2.03
C LEU A 172 -1.15 -10.74 -0.91
N GLY A 173 -0.77 -10.38 0.32
CA GLY A 173 -0.90 -11.21 1.51
C GLY A 173 0.17 -12.30 1.65
N ARG A 174 1.18 -12.31 0.78
CA ARG A 174 2.28 -13.29 0.78
C ARG A 174 3.64 -12.61 0.87
N TRP A 175 4.63 -13.35 1.34
CA TRP A 175 6.02 -12.92 1.44
C TRP A 175 6.87 -13.69 0.44
N ILE A 176 7.39 -12.99 -0.58
CA ILE A 176 7.85 -13.64 -1.80
C ILE A 176 9.13 -14.46 -1.58
N TYR A 177 10.10 -13.90 -0.87
CA TYR A 177 11.43 -14.51 -0.79
C TYR A 177 11.45 -15.69 0.19
N ILE A 178 10.79 -15.57 1.35
CA ILE A 178 10.69 -16.68 2.29
C ILE A 178 9.83 -17.83 1.74
N ASP A 179 8.70 -17.54 1.07
CA ASP A 179 7.86 -18.57 0.43
C ASP A 179 8.68 -19.34 -0.61
N LYS A 180 9.45 -18.63 -1.43
CA LYS A 180 10.31 -19.25 -2.44
C LYS A 180 11.46 -20.06 -1.83
N ALA A 181 12.05 -19.58 -0.74
CA ALA A 181 13.10 -20.32 -0.04
C ALA A 181 12.59 -21.62 0.59
N MET A 182 11.30 -21.66 0.94
CA MET A 182 10.64 -22.82 1.55
C MET A 182 9.87 -23.70 0.55
N GLU A 183 9.94 -23.45 -0.76
CA GLU A 183 9.16 -24.22 -1.76
C GLU A 183 9.56 -25.71 -1.81
N ASN A 184 10.85 -26.02 -1.72
CA ASN A 184 11.39 -27.40 -1.76
C ASN A 184 12.23 -27.70 -0.52
N TYR A 185 11.73 -27.34 0.66
CA TYR A 185 12.46 -27.48 1.92
C TYR A 185 12.68 -28.95 2.34
N ASP A 186 11.89 -29.87 1.80
CA ASP A 186 11.88 -31.32 2.04
C ASP A 186 12.67 -32.13 0.98
N ILE A 187 13.38 -31.44 0.09
CA ILE A 187 14.22 -32.07 -0.94
C ILE A 187 15.69 -31.74 -0.66
N ASN A 188 16.48 -32.76 -0.31
CA ASN A 188 17.94 -32.61 -0.25
C ASN A 188 18.58 -32.97 -1.60
N GLU A 189 19.06 -31.95 -2.32
CA GLU A 189 19.76 -32.14 -3.60
C GLU A 189 21.04 -32.98 -3.50
N ASP A 190 21.67 -33.02 -2.32
CA ASP A 190 22.92 -33.77 -2.11
C ASP A 190 22.69 -35.28 -2.03
N GLU A 191 21.46 -35.76 -1.84
CA GLU A 191 21.14 -37.20 -1.88
C GLU A 191 21.27 -37.80 -3.29
N TRP A 192 21.20 -36.96 -4.33
CA TRP A 192 21.10 -37.38 -5.73
C TRP A 192 22.35 -37.01 -6.56
N ARG A 193 23.43 -36.61 -5.89
CA ARG A 193 24.74 -36.29 -6.51
C ARG A 193 25.75 -37.41 -6.26
#